data_AF-A0A2D5S2V2-F1
#
_entry.id   AF-A0A2D5S2V2-F1
#
_cell.length_a   1.000
_cell.length_b   1.000
_cell.length_c   1.000
_cell.angle_alpha   90.00
_cell.angle_beta   90.00
_cell.angle_gamma   90.00
#
_symmetry.space_group_name_H-M   'P 1'
#
loop_
_entity.id
_entity.type
_entity.pdbx_description
1 polymer ?
#
loop_
_entity_poly.entity_id
_entity_poly.type
_entity_poly.pdbx_seq_one_letter_code
_entity_poly.pdbx_strand_id
1 'polypeptide(L)'
;MIKNEIDLRSDTVTHPTPEMWDAMRHAPLGDDVLGDEPTVQRLEEMIAGILGKEAALFTPSGTMANQLAIRCVCQGGDEIITHRENHIIHYETGGPAALSGCMVLGLDGPGGIFDADQVRSSIRHTDIHHPRSRFLSIENSHNRGGGCVWTLDGFRAVADAAREHDLHVHIDGARLFNATVAAGYSPAEFARDADTI
;
A
#
# COMPACT_ATOMS: atom_id res chain seq x y z
N MET A 1 33.32 -12.34 0.22
CA MET A 1 32.76 -11.83 1.50
C MET A 1 33.23 -10.40 1.66
N ILE A 2 32.38 -9.43 1.32
CA ILE A 2 32.67 -8.03 1.66
C ILE A 2 32.21 -7.86 3.11
N LYS A 3 33.19 -7.86 4.03
CA LYS A 3 33.00 -7.49 5.44
C LYS A 3 33.06 -5.96 5.50
N ASN A 4 32.04 -5.34 6.08
CA ASN A 4 31.97 -3.92 6.49
C ASN A 4 31.77 -2.89 5.37
N GLU A 5 30.68 -2.99 4.61
CA GLU A 5 30.21 -1.89 3.76
C GLU A 5 29.01 -1.21 4.45
N ILE A 6 29.10 0.11 4.68
CA ILE A 6 27.97 0.90 5.17
C ILE A 6 27.13 1.26 3.95
N ASP A 7 26.03 0.55 3.74
CA ASP A 7 25.10 0.79 2.64
C ASP A 7 23.85 1.53 3.14
N LEU A 8 23.77 2.83 2.81
CA LEU A 8 22.66 3.71 3.15
C LEU A 8 21.77 4.04 1.95
N ARG A 9 21.86 3.25 0.86
CA ARG A 9 21.05 3.50 -0.35
C ARG A 9 19.56 3.25 -0.11
N SER A 10 19.23 2.18 0.61
CA SER A 10 17.86 1.76 0.95
C SER A 10 17.88 0.61 1.96
N ASP A 11 16.81 0.46 2.73
CA ASP A 11 16.50 -0.74 3.52
C ASP A 11 16.28 -2.02 2.69
N THR A 12 16.08 -1.90 1.38
CA THR A 12 15.99 -3.05 0.46
C THR A 12 17.31 -3.80 0.27
N VAL A 13 18.43 -3.27 0.74
CA VAL A 13 19.75 -3.93 0.69
C VAL A 13 19.97 -4.91 1.85
N THR A 14 18.97 -5.10 2.71
CA THR A 14 19.03 -6.04 3.83
C THR A 14 19.22 -7.48 3.36
N HIS A 15 20.02 -8.24 4.09
CA HIS A 15 20.25 -9.67 3.84
C HIS A 15 19.55 -10.51 4.92
N PRO A 16 19.09 -11.74 4.58
CA PRO A 16 18.53 -12.64 5.59
C PRO A 16 19.56 -12.96 6.68
N THR A 17 19.13 -12.96 7.94
CA THR A 17 19.95 -13.37 9.08
C THR A 17 20.14 -14.89 9.09
N PRO A 18 21.08 -15.44 9.87
CA PRO A 18 21.23 -16.89 10.01
C PRO A 18 19.94 -17.61 10.42
N GLU A 19 19.15 -17.01 11.30
CA GLU A 19 17.86 -17.56 11.76
C GLU A 19 16.81 -17.55 10.64
N MET A 20 16.78 -16.49 9.81
CA MET A 20 15.91 -16.46 8.64
C MET A 20 16.30 -17.55 7.63
N TRP A 21 17.59 -17.74 7.38
CA TRP A 21 18.08 -18.81 6.52
C TRP A 21 17.70 -20.20 7.03
N ASP A 22 17.80 -20.42 8.34
CA ASP A 22 17.42 -21.68 8.96
C ASP A 22 15.90 -21.93 8.84
N ALA A 23 15.08 -20.91 9.09
CA ALA A 23 13.63 -20.98 8.90
C ALA A 23 13.25 -21.29 7.45
N MET A 24 13.84 -20.60 6.47
CA MET A 24 13.61 -20.84 5.04
C MET A 24 14.00 -22.26 4.63
N ARG A 25 15.11 -22.79 5.15
CA ARG A 25 15.59 -24.14 4.83
C ARG A 25 14.66 -25.24 5.31
N HIS A 26 13.99 -25.04 6.44
CA HIS A 26 13.14 -26.05 7.08
C HIS A 26 11.65 -25.81 6.86
N ALA A 27 11.26 -24.76 6.13
CA ALA A 27 9.87 -24.48 5.80
C ALA A 27 9.27 -25.64 4.98
N PRO A 28 8.11 -26.19 5.37
CA PRO A 28 7.40 -27.16 4.53
C PRO A 28 6.91 -26.47 3.26
N LEU A 29 7.05 -27.13 2.12
CA LEU A 29 6.69 -26.56 0.81
C LEU A 29 5.60 -27.37 0.12
N GLY A 30 4.78 -26.67 -0.66
CA GLY A 30 3.77 -27.24 -1.55
C GLY A 30 3.66 -26.47 -2.88
N ASP A 31 2.50 -26.56 -3.52
CA ASP A 31 2.15 -25.83 -4.72
C ASP A 31 1.06 -24.78 -4.40
N ASP A 32 1.45 -23.51 -4.46
CA ASP A 32 0.58 -22.38 -4.10
C ASP A 32 -0.65 -22.27 -5.00
N VAL A 33 -0.51 -22.61 -6.29
CA VAL A 33 -1.62 -22.56 -7.25
C VAL A 33 -2.67 -23.64 -6.96
N LEU A 34 -2.22 -24.79 -6.45
CA LEU A 34 -3.11 -25.89 -6.05
C LEU A 34 -3.66 -25.72 -4.63
N GLY A 35 -3.16 -24.74 -3.88
CA GLY A 35 -3.62 -24.43 -2.53
C GLY A 35 -3.09 -25.39 -1.47
N ASP A 36 -1.95 -26.04 -1.70
CA ASP A 36 -1.31 -26.93 -0.72
C ASP A 36 0.08 -26.44 -0.26
N GLU A 37 0.40 -25.15 -0.46
CA GLU A 37 1.59 -24.47 0.06
C GLU A 37 1.37 -23.99 1.52
N PRO A 38 1.88 -24.72 2.54
CA PRO A 38 1.51 -24.46 3.93
C PRO A 38 2.24 -23.25 4.54
N THR A 39 3.37 -22.82 3.97
CA THR A 39 4.18 -21.74 4.53
C THR A 39 3.59 -20.38 4.16
N VAL A 40 3.17 -20.21 2.91
CA VAL A 40 2.48 -19.06 2.35
C VAL A 40 1.12 -18.89 3.03
N GLN A 41 0.32 -19.94 3.14
CA GLN A 41 -0.97 -19.88 3.85
C GLN A 41 -0.81 -19.38 5.29
N ARG A 42 0.17 -19.93 6.03
CA ARG A 42 0.46 -19.47 7.40
C ARG A 42 0.91 -18.01 7.43
N LEU A 43 1.72 -17.57 6.48
CA LEU A 43 2.15 -16.17 6.37
C LEU A 43 0.94 -15.25 6.12
N GLU A 44 0.07 -15.60 5.18
CA GLU A 44 -1.13 -14.84 4.83
C GLU A 44 -2.10 -14.75 6.00
N GLU A 45 -2.41 -15.87 6.67
CA GLU A 45 -3.25 -15.91 7.87
C GLU A 45 -2.70 -15.02 8.98
N MET A 46 -1.37 -15.09 9.22
CA MET A 46 -0.71 -14.28 10.24
C MET A 46 -0.80 -12.79 9.91
N ILE A 47 -0.52 -12.39 8.66
CA ILE A 47 -0.55 -10.99 8.25
C ILE A 47 -1.99 -10.45 8.26
N ALA A 48 -2.96 -11.22 7.78
CA ALA A 48 -4.37 -10.89 7.87
C ALA A 48 -4.78 -10.66 9.34
N GLY A 49 -4.37 -11.54 10.25
CA GLY A 49 -4.59 -11.38 11.69
C GLY A 49 -3.93 -10.13 12.29
N ILE A 50 -2.67 -9.83 11.94
CA ILE A 50 -1.94 -8.65 12.41
C ILE A 50 -2.62 -7.35 11.95
N LEU A 51 -3.12 -7.32 10.71
CA LEU A 51 -3.76 -6.13 10.11
C LEU A 51 -5.26 -6.05 10.40
N GLY A 52 -5.85 -7.09 11.00
CA GLY A 52 -7.30 -7.18 11.22
C GLY A 52 -8.10 -7.25 9.92
N LYS A 53 -7.59 -7.97 8.92
CA LYS A 53 -8.22 -8.19 7.62
C LYS A 53 -8.70 -9.63 7.47
N GLU A 54 -9.66 -9.84 6.58
CA GLU A 54 -10.27 -11.16 6.35
C GLU A 54 -9.32 -12.14 5.66
N ALA A 55 -8.45 -11.63 4.79
CA ALA A 55 -7.48 -12.41 4.03
C ALA A 55 -6.25 -11.56 3.68
N ALA A 56 -5.18 -12.23 3.25
CA ALA A 56 -4.00 -11.63 2.66
C ALA A 56 -3.55 -12.47 1.45
N LEU A 57 -2.69 -11.89 0.62
CA LEU A 57 -2.11 -12.58 -0.54
C LEU A 57 -0.61 -12.27 -0.59
N PHE A 58 0.22 -13.31 -0.64
CA PHE A 58 1.65 -13.16 -0.87
C PHE A 58 1.92 -12.78 -2.33
N THR A 59 2.79 -11.78 -2.53
CA THR A 59 3.19 -11.35 -3.87
C THR A 59 4.71 -11.22 -3.96
N PRO A 60 5.31 -11.40 -5.16
CA PRO A 60 6.76 -11.28 -5.34
C PRO A 60 7.33 -9.88 -5.07
N SER A 61 6.51 -8.82 -5.11
CA SER A 61 6.98 -7.44 -4.90
C SER A 61 5.85 -6.51 -4.46
N GLY A 62 6.21 -5.42 -3.76
CA GLY A 62 5.27 -4.35 -3.40
C GLY A 62 4.61 -3.70 -4.62
N THR A 63 5.33 -3.56 -5.74
CA THR A 63 4.73 -3.11 -7.00
C THR A 63 3.61 -4.05 -7.46
N MET A 64 3.79 -5.37 -7.38
CA MET A 64 2.72 -6.29 -7.76
C MET A 64 1.53 -6.16 -6.79
N ALA A 65 1.77 -6.01 -5.50
CA ALA A 65 0.71 -5.80 -4.51
C ALA A 65 -0.14 -4.55 -4.83
N ASN A 66 0.50 -3.40 -5.02
CA ASN A 66 -0.17 -2.14 -5.38
C ASN A 66 -0.96 -2.27 -6.69
N GLN A 67 -0.35 -2.87 -7.72
CA GLN A 67 -1.01 -3.03 -9.02
C GLN A 67 -2.18 -4.02 -8.98
N LEU A 68 -2.10 -5.09 -8.17
CA LEU A 68 -3.24 -5.98 -7.93
C LEU A 68 -4.36 -5.27 -7.18
N ALA A 69 -4.05 -4.50 -6.14
CA ALA A 69 -5.05 -3.72 -5.40
C ALA A 69 -5.83 -2.78 -6.33
N ILE A 70 -5.12 -2.05 -7.20
CA ILE A 70 -5.74 -1.20 -8.23
C ILE A 70 -6.59 -2.04 -9.19
N ARG A 71 -6.05 -3.13 -9.74
CA ARG A 71 -6.73 -3.92 -10.78
C ARG A 71 -7.97 -4.66 -10.28
N CYS A 72 -8.01 -5.03 -9.00
CA CYS A 72 -9.18 -5.65 -8.37
C CYS A 72 -10.38 -4.72 -8.26
N VAL A 73 -10.16 -3.40 -8.27
CA VAL A 73 -11.20 -2.39 -8.01
C VAL A 73 -11.51 -1.55 -9.25
N CYS A 74 -10.48 -1.11 -9.95
CA CYS A 74 -10.60 -0.15 -11.05
C CYS A 74 -10.84 -0.81 -12.39
N GLN A 75 -11.48 -0.06 -13.28
CA GLN A 75 -11.60 -0.35 -14.71
C GLN A 75 -10.83 0.68 -15.53
N GLY A 76 -10.59 0.38 -16.81
CA GLY A 76 -10.00 1.35 -17.72
C GLY A 76 -10.88 2.61 -17.81
N GLY A 77 -10.26 3.78 -17.65
CA GLY A 77 -10.95 5.07 -17.57
C GLY A 77 -11.29 5.54 -16.14
N ASP A 78 -11.08 4.71 -15.11
CA ASP A 78 -11.17 5.16 -13.72
C ASP A 78 -9.96 6.03 -13.33
N GLU A 79 -10.15 6.83 -12.28
CA GLU A 79 -9.14 7.71 -11.70
C GLU A 79 -8.79 7.28 -10.27
N ILE A 80 -7.49 7.28 -10.00
CA ILE A 80 -6.87 7.02 -8.70
C ILE A 80 -6.43 8.35 -8.10
N ILE A 81 -6.88 8.65 -6.90
CA ILE A 81 -6.46 9.84 -6.14
C ILE A 81 -5.37 9.41 -5.17
N THR A 82 -4.27 10.14 -5.15
CA THR A 82 -3.17 9.89 -4.21
C THR A 82 -2.31 11.13 -4.05
N HIS A 83 -1.31 11.10 -3.17
CA HIS A 83 -0.33 12.17 -3.11
C HIS A 83 0.56 12.18 -4.37
N ARG A 84 0.90 13.35 -4.91
CA ARG A 84 1.67 13.48 -6.17
C ARG A 84 3.05 12.80 -6.15
N GLU A 85 3.61 12.57 -4.96
CA GLU A 85 4.90 11.91 -4.75
C GLU A 85 4.78 10.42 -4.35
N ASN A 86 3.59 9.82 -4.49
CA ASN A 86 3.35 8.42 -4.12
C ASN A 86 4.14 7.45 -5.01
N HIS A 87 4.52 6.30 -4.45
CA HIS A 87 5.25 5.24 -5.13
C HIS A 87 4.63 4.79 -6.46
N ILE A 88 3.30 4.65 -6.54
CA ILE A 88 2.60 4.18 -7.74
C ILE A 88 2.78 5.12 -8.96
N ILE A 89 3.13 6.38 -8.71
CA ILE A 89 3.41 7.38 -9.75
C ILE A 89 4.86 7.28 -10.22
N HIS A 90 5.81 7.25 -9.27
CA HIS A 90 7.23 7.48 -9.57
C HIS A 90 8.06 6.21 -9.74
N TYR A 91 7.65 5.10 -9.13
CA TYR A 91 8.51 3.91 -8.99
C TYR A 91 7.87 2.62 -9.50
N GLU A 92 6.77 2.73 -10.26
CA GLU A 92 6.05 1.58 -10.83
C GLU A 92 5.92 1.65 -12.35
N THR A 93 6.77 2.44 -13.02
CA THR A 93 6.84 2.51 -14.49
C THR A 93 5.50 2.90 -15.14
N GLY A 94 4.70 3.74 -14.46
CA GLY A 94 3.37 4.10 -14.94
C GLY A 94 2.37 2.93 -14.94
N GLY A 95 2.59 1.93 -14.08
CA GLY A 95 1.78 0.73 -13.92
C GLY A 95 0.26 0.98 -13.92
N PRO A 96 -0.27 1.96 -13.17
CA PRO A 96 -1.71 2.21 -13.15
C PRO A 96 -2.30 2.48 -14.54
N ALA A 97 -1.58 3.24 -15.38
CA ALA A 97 -2.00 3.52 -16.75
C ALA A 97 -1.78 2.32 -17.67
N ALA A 98 -0.59 1.70 -17.61
CA ALA A 98 -0.20 0.64 -18.53
C ALA A 98 -0.98 -0.68 -18.32
N LEU A 99 -1.27 -1.03 -17.07
CA LEU A 99 -1.86 -2.32 -16.69
C LEU A 99 -3.37 -2.23 -16.43
N SER A 100 -3.81 -1.11 -15.85
CA SER A 100 -5.20 -0.93 -15.44
C SER A 100 -5.97 0.07 -16.30
N GLY A 101 -5.29 0.85 -17.15
CA GLY A 101 -5.92 1.90 -17.94
C GLY A 101 -6.42 3.07 -17.10
N CYS A 102 -5.86 3.26 -15.90
CA CYS A 102 -6.29 4.26 -14.94
C CYS A 102 -5.47 5.54 -15.05
N MET A 103 -6.13 6.68 -14.85
CA MET A 103 -5.43 7.95 -14.62
C MET A 103 -5.13 8.12 -13.14
N VAL A 104 -4.13 8.93 -12.83
CA VAL A 104 -3.77 9.28 -11.45
C VAL A 104 -3.89 10.78 -11.26
N LEU A 105 -4.62 11.19 -10.23
CA LEU A 105 -4.73 12.56 -9.76
C LEU A 105 -3.89 12.74 -8.50
N GLY A 106 -2.80 13.53 -8.63
CA GLY A 106 -1.88 13.82 -7.54
C GLY A 106 -2.31 15.02 -6.71
N LEU A 107 -2.59 14.79 -5.42
CA LEU A 107 -2.80 15.82 -4.41
C LEU A 107 -1.47 16.37 -3.89
N ASP A 108 -1.50 17.56 -3.29
CA ASP A 108 -0.37 18.12 -2.52
C ASP A 108 -0.50 17.81 -1.04
N GLY A 109 0.58 17.92 -0.29
CA GLY A 109 0.58 17.75 1.15
C GLY A 109 2.00 17.68 1.71
N PRO A 110 2.37 18.47 2.73
CA PRO A 110 3.71 18.40 3.30
C PRO A 110 3.98 16.98 3.81
N GLY A 111 5.12 16.41 3.42
CA GLY A 111 5.51 15.06 3.83
C GLY A 111 4.62 13.95 3.25
N GLY A 112 3.83 14.22 2.22
CA GLY A 112 2.91 13.23 1.65
C GLY A 112 1.56 13.13 2.38
N ILE A 113 1.27 14.06 3.28
CA ILE A 113 0.06 14.09 4.09
C ILE A 113 -0.89 15.16 3.54
N PHE A 114 -1.97 14.72 2.91
CA PHE A 114 -3.07 15.57 2.44
C PHE A 114 -4.28 15.47 3.38
N ASP A 115 -5.21 16.41 3.29
CA ASP A 115 -6.40 16.45 4.14
C ASP A 115 -7.69 15.99 3.45
N ALA A 116 -8.75 15.86 4.25
CA ALA A 116 -10.06 15.42 3.79
C ALA A 116 -10.72 16.40 2.80
N ASP A 117 -10.47 17.70 2.91
CA ASP A 117 -11.05 18.71 2.02
C ASP A 117 -10.38 18.66 0.64
N GLN A 118 -9.09 18.36 0.59
CA GLN A 118 -8.39 18.06 -0.65
C GLN A 118 -8.97 16.82 -1.35
N VAL A 119 -9.33 15.77 -0.60
CA VAL A 119 -10.04 14.61 -1.19
C VAL A 119 -11.38 15.03 -1.76
N ARG A 120 -12.26 15.66 -0.97
CA ARG A 120 -13.61 16.08 -1.42
C ARG A 120 -13.56 16.99 -2.64
N SER A 121 -12.64 17.94 -2.66
CA SER A 121 -12.49 18.89 -3.78
C SER A 121 -11.90 18.27 -5.04
N SER A 122 -11.23 17.12 -4.92
CA SER A 122 -10.66 16.39 -6.05
C SER A 122 -11.69 15.52 -6.79
N ILE A 123 -12.79 15.16 -6.13
CA ILE A 123 -13.85 14.34 -6.73
C ILE A 123 -14.54 15.12 -7.84
N ARG A 124 -14.52 14.56 -9.04
CA ARG A 124 -15.18 15.15 -10.21
C ARG A 124 -16.66 14.79 -10.20
N HIS A 125 -17.50 15.73 -10.63
CA HIS A 125 -18.91 15.41 -10.89
C HIS A 125 -19.02 14.42 -12.05
N THR A 126 -20.05 13.57 -12.01
CA THR A 126 -20.32 12.60 -13.06
C THR A 126 -20.64 13.30 -14.39
N ASP A 127 -19.75 13.17 -15.36
CA ASP A 127 -19.90 13.72 -16.70
C ASP A 127 -19.15 12.83 -17.70
N ILE A 128 -19.63 12.77 -18.94
CA ILE A 128 -19.05 11.92 -19.99
C ILE A 128 -17.61 12.28 -20.38
N HIS A 129 -17.16 13.51 -20.07
CA HIS A 129 -15.82 13.99 -20.36
C HIS A 129 -14.83 13.74 -19.21
N HIS A 130 -15.32 13.33 -18.02
CA HIS A 130 -14.49 13.12 -16.84
C HIS A 130 -14.22 11.64 -16.58
N PRO A 131 -13.02 11.30 -16.05
CA PRO A 131 -12.82 9.99 -15.47
C PRO A 131 -13.68 9.83 -14.22
N ARG A 132 -13.93 8.58 -13.84
CA ARG A 132 -14.62 8.26 -12.59
C ARG A 132 -13.60 8.03 -11.47
N SER A 133 -13.56 8.91 -10.48
CA SER A 133 -12.78 8.69 -9.27
C SER A 133 -13.28 7.42 -8.56
N ARG A 134 -12.39 6.45 -8.31
CA ARG A 134 -12.78 5.14 -7.79
C ARG A 134 -11.88 4.62 -6.67
N PHE A 135 -10.66 5.12 -6.58
CA PHE A 135 -9.63 4.59 -5.69
C PHE A 135 -8.89 5.74 -5.03
N LEU A 136 -8.72 5.67 -3.71
CA LEU A 136 -7.84 6.54 -2.94
C LEU A 136 -6.66 5.70 -2.44
N SER A 137 -5.44 6.11 -2.78
CA SER A 137 -4.22 5.50 -2.26
C SER A 137 -3.50 6.47 -1.33
N ILE A 138 -3.23 6.06 -0.09
CA ILE A 138 -2.25 6.74 0.77
C ILE A 138 -0.96 5.93 0.84
N GLU A 139 0.13 6.51 1.34
CA GLU A 139 1.40 5.81 1.59
C GLU A 139 1.79 6.03 3.05
N ASN A 140 2.04 4.97 3.81
CA ASN A 140 2.43 5.10 5.22
C ASN A 140 3.47 4.06 5.65
N SER A 141 4.69 4.47 6.03
CA SER A 141 5.25 5.83 5.95
C SER A 141 5.47 6.29 4.51
N HIS A 142 5.37 7.59 4.24
CA HIS A 142 5.57 8.14 2.89
C HIS A 142 7.07 8.30 2.54
N ASN A 143 7.55 7.55 1.54
CA ASN A 143 8.95 7.44 1.12
C ASN A 143 9.53 8.80 0.69
N ARG A 144 8.96 9.42 -0.36
CA ARG A 144 9.39 10.74 -0.85
C ARG A 144 9.01 11.90 0.09
N GLY A 145 8.27 11.59 1.15
CA GLY A 145 7.94 12.49 2.24
C GLY A 145 8.98 12.44 3.37
N GLY A 146 10.07 11.69 3.20
CA GLY A 146 11.11 11.54 4.21
C GLY A 146 10.74 10.57 5.33
N GLY A 147 9.85 9.61 5.06
CA GLY A 147 9.34 8.68 6.07
C GLY A 147 8.30 9.30 7.00
N CYS A 148 7.64 10.39 6.58
CA CYS A 148 6.52 10.98 7.30
C CYS A 148 5.40 9.95 7.53
N VAL A 149 4.73 10.10 8.68
CA VAL A 149 3.74 9.14 9.18
C VAL A 149 2.40 9.83 9.35
N TRP A 150 1.35 9.16 8.88
CA TRP A 150 -0.03 9.60 9.11
C TRP A 150 -0.43 9.43 10.59
N THR A 151 -1.19 10.38 11.13
CA THR A 151 -1.90 10.17 12.40
C THR A 151 -3.16 9.33 12.14
N LEU A 152 -3.65 8.61 13.16
CA LEU A 152 -4.91 7.86 13.05
C LEU A 152 -6.07 8.77 12.69
N ASP A 153 -6.21 9.92 13.37
CA ASP A 153 -7.32 10.86 13.13
C ASP A 153 -7.24 11.50 11.74
N GLY A 154 -6.02 11.84 11.28
CA GLY A 154 -5.80 12.38 9.94
C GLY A 154 -6.16 11.39 8.85
N PHE A 155 -5.70 10.13 8.98
CA PHE A 155 -6.06 9.09 8.03
C PHE A 155 -7.55 8.78 8.05
N ARG A 156 -8.18 8.67 9.24
CA ARG A 156 -9.62 8.43 9.36
C ARG A 156 -10.43 9.52 8.66
N ALA A 157 -10.11 10.79 8.88
CA ALA A 157 -10.82 11.90 8.23
C ALA A 157 -10.74 11.84 6.69
N VAL A 158 -9.57 11.46 6.16
CA VAL A 158 -9.34 11.26 4.72
C VAL A 158 -10.11 10.03 4.19
N ALA A 159 -10.08 8.92 4.91
CA ALA A 159 -10.78 7.70 4.54
C ALA A 159 -12.31 7.89 4.57
N ASP A 160 -12.83 8.61 5.57
CA ASP A 160 -14.25 8.94 5.66
C ASP A 160 -14.70 9.82 4.48
N ALA A 161 -13.90 10.83 4.12
CA ALA A 161 -14.17 11.66 2.94
C ALA A 161 -14.16 10.86 1.63
N ALA A 162 -13.30 9.84 1.51
CA ALA A 162 -13.31 8.95 0.36
C ALA A 162 -14.57 8.06 0.32
N ARG A 163 -14.99 7.52 1.47
CA ARG A 163 -16.19 6.68 1.60
C ARG A 163 -17.49 7.44 1.33
N GLU A 164 -17.56 8.72 1.68
CA GLU A 164 -18.68 9.61 1.31
C GLU A 164 -18.95 9.63 -0.21
N HIS A 165 -17.94 9.28 -1.01
CA HIS A 165 -17.98 9.28 -2.47
C HIS A 165 -17.77 7.89 -3.10
N ASP A 166 -17.94 6.81 -2.34
CA ASP A 166 -17.80 5.41 -2.80
C ASP A 166 -16.41 5.07 -3.39
N LEU A 167 -15.35 5.71 -2.89
CA LEU A 167 -13.97 5.35 -3.24
C LEU A 167 -13.50 4.17 -2.39
N HIS A 168 -12.73 3.28 -3.02
CA HIS A 168 -11.97 2.25 -2.31
C HIS A 168 -10.71 2.86 -1.70
N VAL A 169 -10.45 2.62 -0.42
CA VAL A 169 -9.31 3.15 0.32
C VAL A 169 -8.21 2.10 0.42
N HIS A 170 -7.04 2.42 -0.11
CA HIS A 170 -5.85 1.57 -0.08
C HIS A 170 -4.68 2.27 0.62
N ILE A 171 -3.89 1.48 1.34
CA ILE A 171 -2.64 1.93 1.96
C ILE A 171 -1.49 1.27 1.21
N ASP A 172 -0.62 2.03 0.55
CA ASP A 172 0.72 1.54 0.25
C ASP A 172 1.48 1.43 1.58
N GLY A 173 1.54 0.19 2.09
CA GLY A 173 2.06 -0.16 3.39
C GLY A 173 3.50 -0.66 3.38
N ALA A 174 4.30 -0.35 2.36
CA ALA A 174 5.66 -0.90 2.21
C ALA A 174 6.55 -0.72 3.46
N ARG A 175 6.28 0.31 4.26
CA ARG A 175 6.95 0.60 5.55
C ARG A 175 5.96 0.83 6.70
N LEU A 176 4.81 0.16 6.66
CA LEU A 176 3.76 0.34 7.66
C LEU A 176 4.26 0.05 9.08
N PHE A 177 5.06 -1.00 9.26
CA PHE A 177 5.58 -1.37 10.58
C PHE A 177 6.56 -0.31 11.15
N ASN A 178 7.29 0.41 10.31
CA ASN A 178 8.10 1.56 10.75
C ASN A 178 7.20 2.68 11.27
N ALA A 179 6.13 2.97 10.53
CA ALA A 179 5.15 3.99 10.90
C ALA A 179 4.47 3.66 12.25
N THR A 180 4.09 2.39 12.46
CA THR A 180 3.45 1.95 13.72
C THR A 180 4.39 2.13 14.93
N VAL A 181 5.69 1.82 14.76
CA VAL A 181 6.68 2.01 15.83
C VAL A 181 6.90 3.49 16.12
N ALA A 182 6.97 4.33 15.08
CA ALA A 182 7.21 5.76 15.23
C ALA A 182 6.01 6.51 15.87
N ALA A 183 4.79 6.16 15.49
CA ALA A 183 3.57 6.85 15.92
C ALA A 183 2.88 6.23 17.15
N GLY A 184 3.22 4.98 17.50
CA GLY A 184 2.72 4.32 18.71
C GLY A 184 1.34 3.70 18.61
N TYR A 185 0.77 3.59 17.40
CA TYR A 185 -0.43 2.80 17.13
C TYR A 185 -0.07 1.40 16.61
N SER A 186 -0.97 0.43 16.74
CA SER A 186 -0.81 -0.90 16.15
C SER A 186 -1.13 -0.91 14.64
N PRO A 187 -0.59 -1.89 13.88
CA PRO A 187 -0.94 -2.06 12.47
C PRO A 187 -2.45 -2.17 12.22
N ALA A 188 -3.16 -2.93 13.06
CA ALA A 188 -4.62 -3.10 12.97
C ALA A 188 -5.40 -1.81 13.22
N GLU A 189 -4.93 -0.93 14.13
CA GLU A 189 -5.58 0.37 14.36
C GLU A 189 -5.51 1.27 13.12
N PHE A 190 -4.35 1.29 12.45
CA PHE A 190 -4.20 2.07 11.22
C PHE A 190 -4.95 1.43 10.05
N ALA A 191 -4.81 0.12 9.86
CA ALA A 191 -5.43 -0.61 8.76
C ALA A 191 -6.97 -0.65 8.84
N ARG A 192 -7.58 -0.46 10.02
CA ARG A 192 -9.04 -0.46 10.22
C ARG A 192 -9.77 0.48 9.25
N ASP A 193 -9.17 1.64 8.99
CA ASP A 193 -9.78 2.69 8.18
C ASP A 193 -9.49 2.51 6.67
N ALA A 194 -8.87 1.40 6.24
CA ALA A 194 -8.64 1.05 4.83
C ALA A 194 -9.39 -0.22 4.39
N ASP A 195 -9.64 -0.36 3.09
CA ASP A 195 -10.22 -1.56 2.51
C ASP A 195 -9.13 -2.58 2.11
N THR A 196 -7.96 -2.09 1.68
CA THR A 196 -6.77 -2.90 1.33
C THR A 196 -5.47 -2.23 1.80
N ILE A 197 -4.41 -3.02 1.93
CA ILE A 197 -3.03 -2.61 2.25
C ILE A 197 -2.08 -3.22 1.21
#